data_AF-A0A2V6KA69-F1
#
_entry.id   AF-A0A2V6KA69-F1
#
_cell.length_a   1.000
_cell.length_b   1.000
_cell.length_c   1.000
_cell.angle_alpha   90.00
_cell.angle_beta   90.00
_cell.angle_gamma   90.00
#
_symmetry.space_group_name_H-M   'P 1'
#
loop_
_entity.id
_entity.type
_entity.pdbx_description
1 polymer ?
#
loop_
_entity_poly.entity_id
_entity_poly.type
_entity_poly.pdbx_seq_one_letter_code
_entity_poly.pdbx_strand_id
1 'polypeptide(L)'
;MSYESKMLQELAMPTRKEVEQALLRALLKHDGIIKEFGSGEEIVDEIAGEFRLSKDQRSAFLETIYRKQNRVKKAFLWHRLLFRAADALAKEDMVSSPTRTLQITRKREWMLTEKGFDEALKLCNIPTARKECLPTKSYEVQKIVKDLIESRKPENYDPFDRDKKIVKTAREVALRNRAFRQAVIEAYTYRCSVCGLKLKSPDSLLWEVEAAHIVPHYFFG
;
A
#
# COMPACT_ATOMS: atom_id res chain seq x y z
N MET A 1 20.76 25.02 -11.52
CA MET A 1 20.79 23.61 -11.05
C MET A 1 20.88 23.61 -9.53
N SER A 2 20.03 22.83 -8.85
CA SER A 2 20.08 22.70 -7.38
C SER A 2 21.34 21.94 -6.95
N TYR A 3 21.91 22.29 -5.79
CA TYR A 3 23.08 21.60 -5.19
C TYR A 3 22.84 20.08 -5.07
N GLU A 4 21.62 19.69 -4.77
CA GLU A 4 21.16 18.30 -4.70
C GLU A 4 21.22 17.59 -6.05
N SER A 5 20.88 18.28 -7.15
CA SER A 5 20.93 17.69 -8.50
C SER A 5 22.37 17.41 -8.94
N LYS A 6 23.33 18.25 -8.51
CA LYS A 6 24.76 18.02 -8.78
C LYS A 6 25.29 16.82 -8.00
N MET A 7 24.99 16.72 -6.70
CA MET A 7 25.40 15.56 -5.90
C MET A 7 24.80 14.24 -6.39
N LEU A 8 23.54 14.25 -6.87
CA LEU A 8 22.92 13.06 -7.46
C LEU A 8 23.67 12.61 -8.74
N GLN A 9 24.13 13.55 -9.56
CA GLN A 9 24.93 13.25 -10.75
C GLN A 9 26.34 12.77 -10.41
N GLU A 10 27.02 13.43 -9.46
CA GLU A 10 28.37 13.07 -9.02
C GLU A 10 28.41 11.68 -8.36
N LEU A 11 27.38 11.32 -7.61
CA LEU A 11 27.26 10.01 -6.96
C LEU A 11 26.62 8.93 -7.85
N ALA A 12 26.35 9.22 -9.12
CA ALA A 12 25.68 8.30 -10.05
C ALA A 12 24.41 7.64 -9.46
N MET A 13 23.60 8.44 -8.76
CA MET A 13 22.38 7.97 -8.10
C MET A 13 21.30 7.62 -9.14
N PRO A 14 20.42 6.64 -8.85
CA PRO A 14 19.37 6.25 -9.77
C PRO A 14 18.41 7.40 -10.07
N THR A 15 17.81 7.38 -11.26
CA THR A 15 16.88 8.43 -11.66
C THR A 15 15.59 8.33 -10.85
N ARG A 16 14.90 9.47 -10.68
CA ARG A 16 13.64 9.52 -9.95
C ARG A 16 12.62 8.51 -10.49
N LYS A 17 12.51 8.37 -11.82
CA LYS A 17 11.58 7.46 -12.48
C LYS A 17 11.87 5.99 -12.21
N GLU A 18 13.14 5.60 -12.17
CA GLU A 18 13.53 4.23 -11.82
C GLU A 18 13.17 3.91 -10.37
N VAL A 19 13.40 4.87 -9.47
CA VAL A 19 13.04 4.75 -8.06
C VAL A 19 11.51 4.68 -7.89
N GLU A 20 10.73 5.43 -8.67
CA GLU A 20 9.26 5.36 -8.68
C GLU A 20 8.77 3.95 -9.06
N GLN A 21 9.32 3.36 -10.11
CA GLN A 21 8.97 1.99 -10.54
C GLN A 21 9.36 0.93 -9.50
N ALA A 22 10.56 1.04 -8.93
CA ALA A 22 11.00 0.14 -7.86
C ALA A 22 10.10 0.26 -6.62
N LEU A 23 9.65 1.48 -6.30
CA LEU A 23 8.77 1.73 -5.16
C LEU A 23 7.37 1.13 -5.38
N LEU A 24 6.83 1.17 -6.59
CA LEU A 24 5.58 0.47 -6.93
C LEU A 24 5.71 -1.06 -6.79
N ARG A 25 6.85 -1.63 -7.20
CA ARG A 25 7.13 -3.06 -7.03
C ARG A 25 7.29 -3.44 -5.55
N ALA A 26 7.98 -2.62 -4.77
CA ALA A 26 8.13 -2.82 -3.34
C ALA A 26 6.78 -2.75 -2.63
N LEU A 27 5.94 -1.75 -2.97
CA LEU A 27 4.58 -1.65 -2.43
C LEU A 27 3.76 -2.91 -2.72
N LEU A 28 3.85 -3.46 -3.93
CA LEU A 28 3.16 -4.70 -4.28
C LEU A 28 3.61 -5.89 -3.42
N LYS A 29 4.92 -6.04 -3.18
CA LYS A 29 5.50 -7.10 -2.35
C LYS A 29 5.09 -6.99 -0.88
N HIS A 30 4.98 -5.76 -0.36
CA HIS A 30 4.63 -5.46 1.03
C HIS A 30 3.13 -5.28 1.23
N ASP A 31 2.30 -6.07 0.53
CA ASP A 31 0.84 -6.08 0.64
C ASP A 31 0.18 -4.70 0.43
N GLY A 32 0.82 -3.80 -0.32
CA GLY A 32 0.30 -2.48 -0.69
C GLY A 32 0.54 -1.37 0.33
N ILE A 33 1.28 -1.64 1.41
CA ILE A 33 1.56 -0.69 2.49
C ILE A 33 3.05 -0.63 2.79
N ILE A 34 3.60 0.58 2.83
CA ILE A 34 4.95 0.85 3.31
C ILE A 34 4.86 1.90 4.42
N LYS A 35 5.57 1.68 5.54
CA LYS A 35 5.68 2.69 6.60
C LYS A 35 6.49 3.90 6.13
N GLU A 36 6.35 5.02 6.82
CA GLU A 36 7.04 6.26 6.45
C GLU A 36 8.57 6.08 6.49
N PHE A 37 9.24 6.29 5.33
CA PHE A 37 10.68 6.10 5.13
C PHE A 37 11.55 6.66 6.25
N GLY A 38 11.83 5.80 7.23
CA GLY A 38 12.62 6.08 8.42
C GLY A 38 13.99 5.42 8.36
N SER A 39 14.97 5.99 9.06
CA SER A 39 16.24 5.32 9.32
C SER A 39 16.01 4.00 10.07
N GLY A 40 16.40 2.88 9.47
CA GLY A 40 16.25 1.53 10.03
C GLY A 40 15.04 0.74 9.50
N GLU A 41 14.33 1.25 8.49
CA GLU A 41 13.29 0.47 7.82
C GLU A 41 13.90 -0.48 6.78
N GLU A 42 13.57 -1.78 6.88
CA GLU A 42 14.05 -2.84 5.99
C GLU A 42 13.79 -2.54 4.50
N ILE A 43 12.72 -1.83 4.21
CA ILE A 43 12.30 -1.46 2.84
C ILE A 43 13.31 -0.49 2.20
N VAL A 44 13.87 0.44 2.99
CA VAL A 44 14.86 1.40 2.49
C VAL A 44 16.15 0.69 2.08
N ASP A 45 16.55 -0.32 2.86
CA ASP A 45 17.72 -1.16 2.58
C ASP A 45 17.47 -2.17 1.45
N GLU A 46 16.24 -2.71 1.34
CA GLU A 46 15.82 -3.61 0.25
C GLU A 46 15.93 -2.90 -1.09
N ILE A 47 15.31 -1.72 -1.23
CA ILE A 47 15.35 -0.93 -2.47
C ILE A 47 16.79 -0.49 -2.77
N ALA A 48 17.55 -0.08 -1.75
CA ALA A 48 18.97 0.24 -1.93
C ALA A 48 19.81 -0.96 -2.38
N GLY A 49 19.42 -2.18 -1.99
CA GLY A 49 20.01 -3.43 -2.44
C GLY A 49 19.70 -3.73 -3.90
N GLU A 50 18.46 -3.50 -4.35
CA GLU A 50 18.04 -3.68 -5.74
C GLU A 50 18.85 -2.78 -6.70
N PHE A 51 19.12 -1.54 -6.30
CA PHE A 51 19.97 -0.60 -7.06
C PHE A 51 21.48 -0.79 -6.85
N ARG A 52 21.91 -1.76 -6.02
CA ARG A 52 23.32 -2.01 -5.68
C ARG A 52 24.05 -0.76 -5.17
N LEU A 53 23.38 0.07 -4.39
CA LEU A 53 23.97 1.31 -3.88
C LEU A 53 25.13 1.01 -2.94
N SER A 54 26.25 1.71 -3.15
CA SER A 54 27.46 1.60 -2.31
C SER A 54 27.22 2.17 -0.91
N LYS A 55 28.07 1.80 0.05
CA LYS A 55 28.00 2.36 1.42
C LYS A 55 28.16 3.88 1.44
N ASP A 56 28.94 4.42 0.51
CA ASP A 56 29.18 5.86 0.37
C ASP A 56 27.94 6.58 -0.16
N GLN A 57 27.23 5.98 -1.12
CA GLN A 57 25.95 6.50 -1.63
C GLN A 57 24.83 6.46 -0.57
N ARG A 58 24.79 5.40 0.25
CA ARG A 58 23.80 5.26 1.33
C ARG A 58 24.05 6.22 2.49
N SER A 59 25.33 6.49 2.79
CA SER A 59 25.73 7.39 3.86
C SER A 59 25.79 8.87 3.44
N ALA A 60 25.65 9.18 2.14
CA ALA A 60 25.61 10.55 1.65
C ALA A 60 24.45 11.34 2.28
N PHE A 61 24.76 12.48 2.90
CA PHE A 61 23.79 13.36 3.52
C PHE A 61 23.93 14.80 3.03
N LEU A 62 22.80 15.50 2.98
CA LEU A 62 22.74 16.95 2.79
C LEU A 62 22.63 17.63 4.15
N GLU A 63 23.49 18.62 4.39
CA GLU A 63 23.41 19.46 5.57
C GLU A 63 22.62 20.73 5.26
N THR A 64 21.53 20.95 6.00
CA THR A 64 20.81 22.22 5.99
C THR A 64 21.10 22.95 7.29
N ILE A 65 21.75 24.11 7.19
CA ILE A 65 22.11 24.95 8.34
C ILE A 65 20.98 25.96 8.60
N TYR A 66 20.22 25.77 9.67
CA TYR A 66 19.22 26.74 10.11
C TYR A 66 19.88 27.81 10.96
N ARG A 67 20.36 28.89 10.31
CA ARG A 67 21.07 30.00 10.97
C ARG A 67 20.33 30.63 12.15
N LYS A 68 18.99 30.72 12.10
CA LYS A 68 18.16 31.28 13.18
C LYS A 68 18.06 30.39 14.44
N GLN A 69 18.35 29.09 14.32
CA GLN A 69 18.16 28.11 15.41
C GLN A 69 19.47 27.38 15.78
N ASN A 70 20.60 27.73 15.13
CA ASN A 70 21.90 27.08 15.25
C ASN A 70 21.81 25.53 15.21
N ARG A 71 20.94 25.01 14.35
CA ARG A 71 20.68 23.57 14.17
C ARG A 71 21.12 23.14 12.78
N VAL A 72 21.95 22.10 12.71
CA VAL A 72 22.33 21.42 11.47
C VAL A 72 21.42 20.22 11.30
N LYS A 73 20.56 20.25 10.29
CA LYS A 73 19.72 19.10 9.93
C LYS A 73 20.44 18.30 8.86
N LYS A 74 20.84 17.08 9.20
CA LYS A 74 21.37 16.10 8.24
C LYS A 74 20.21 15.32 7.66
N ALA A 75 20.11 15.27 6.34
CA ALA A 75 19.12 14.48 5.65
C ALA A 75 19.83 13.58 4.63
N PHE A 76 19.69 12.26 4.78
CA PHE A 76 20.25 11.31 3.83
C PHE A 76 19.70 11.56 2.43
N LEU A 77 20.60 11.58 1.45
CA LEU A 77 20.28 11.85 0.05
C LEU A 77 19.30 10.78 -0.49
N TRP A 78 19.54 9.52 -0.11
CA TRP A 78 18.69 8.39 -0.48
C TRP A 78 17.26 8.50 0.06
N HIS A 79 17.09 8.79 1.35
CA HIS A 79 15.76 8.96 1.95
C HIS A 79 14.99 10.13 1.29
N ARG A 80 15.69 11.22 0.95
CA ARG A 80 15.06 12.35 0.23
C ARG A 80 14.63 11.94 -1.18
N LEU A 81 15.43 11.15 -1.88
CA LEU A 81 15.08 10.65 -3.21
C LEU A 81 13.84 9.75 -3.16
N LEU A 82 13.78 8.81 -2.21
CA LEU A 82 12.61 7.96 -1.96
C LEU A 82 11.37 8.78 -1.63
N PHE A 83 11.48 9.75 -0.72
CA PHE A 83 10.36 10.61 -0.35
C PHE A 83 9.87 11.43 -1.55
N ARG A 84 10.77 11.94 -2.40
CA ARG A 84 10.41 12.67 -3.62
C ARG A 84 9.77 11.79 -4.68
N ALA A 85 10.23 10.56 -4.84
CA ALA A 85 9.60 9.58 -5.72
C ALA A 85 8.17 9.27 -5.23
N ALA A 86 8.01 8.99 -3.94
CA ALA A 86 6.70 8.75 -3.34
C ALA A 86 5.76 9.97 -3.45
N ASP A 87 6.26 11.19 -3.24
CA ASP A 87 5.48 12.42 -3.43
C ASP A 87 5.11 12.68 -4.90
N ALA A 88 5.93 12.25 -5.87
CA ALA A 88 5.55 12.25 -7.29
C ALA A 88 4.37 11.32 -7.53
N LEU A 89 4.51 10.07 -7.09
CA LEU A 89 3.47 9.05 -7.24
C LEU A 89 2.17 9.46 -6.55
N ALA A 90 2.26 10.20 -5.44
CA ALA A 90 1.08 10.74 -4.77
C ALA A 90 0.41 11.90 -5.53
N LYS A 91 1.18 12.71 -6.26
CA LYS A 91 0.62 13.74 -7.15
C LYS A 91 -0.07 13.14 -8.38
N GLU A 92 0.39 11.97 -8.81
CA GLU A 92 -0.21 11.21 -9.92
C GLU A 92 -1.35 10.27 -9.46
N ASP A 93 -1.79 10.38 -8.20
CA ASP A 93 -2.82 9.54 -7.58
C ASP A 93 -2.51 8.03 -7.62
N MET A 94 -1.24 7.62 -7.70
CA MET A 94 -0.82 6.21 -7.65
C MET A 94 -0.63 5.72 -6.21
N VAL A 95 -0.23 6.61 -5.31
CA VAL A 95 0.01 6.32 -3.91
C VAL A 95 -0.69 7.36 -3.04
N SER A 96 -1.29 6.94 -1.94
CA SER A 96 -1.87 7.84 -0.94
C SER A 96 -0.82 8.26 0.09
N SER A 97 -0.83 9.54 0.44
CA SER A 97 0.14 10.12 1.37
C SER A 97 -0.09 9.66 2.81
N PRO A 98 0.97 9.62 3.66
CA PRO A 98 0.87 9.25 5.07
C PRO A 98 -0.13 10.09 5.88
N THR A 99 -0.34 11.34 5.48
CA THR A 99 -1.35 12.23 6.07
C THR A 99 -2.78 11.80 5.80
N ARG A 100 -3.06 11.26 4.61
CA ARG A 100 -4.39 10.75 4.24
C ARG A 100 -4.65 9.38 4.86
N THR A 101 -3.66 8.49 4.82
CA THR A 101 -3.77 7.14 5.40
C THR A 101 -3.93 7.17 6.93
N LEU A 102 -3.33 8.14 7.62
CA LEU A 102 -3.47 8.31 9.08
C LEU A 102 -4.94 8.38 9.53
N GLN A 103 -5.82 8.99 8.73
CA GLN A 103 -7.24 9.10 9.07
C GLN A 103 -7.97 7.75 8.99
N ILE A 104 -7.45 6.80 8.21
CA ILE A 104 -8.06 5.50 7.98
C ILE A 104 -7.41 4.44 8.87
N THR A 105 -6.09 4.25 8.77
CA THR A 105 -5.36 3.18 9.46
C THR A 105 -4.81 3.58 10.83
N ARG A 106 -4.92 4.86 11.20
CA ARG A 106 -4.29 5.46 12.41
C ARG A 106 -2.76 5.36 12.43
N LYS A 107 -2.14 5.03 11.29
CA LYS A 107 -0.69 4.93 11.10
C LYS A 107 -0.24 5.81 9.94
N ARG A 108 1.00 6.31 10.00
CA ARG A 108 1.62 7.09 8.91
C ARG A 108 2.25 6.14 7.91
N GLU A 109 1.51 5.81 6.87
CA GLU A 109 1.90 4.80 5.89
C GLU A 109 1.64 5.31 4.47
N TRP A 110 2.53 4.99 3.54
CA TRP A 110 2.27 5.11 2.11
C TRP A 110 1.48 3.89 1.65
N MET A 111 0.39 4.10 0.94
CA MET A 111 -0.49 3.01 0.51
C MET A 111 -0.88 3.15 -0.94
N LEU A 112 -0.89 2.05 -1.70
CA LEU A 112 -1.30 2.05 -3.11
C LEU A 112 -2.76 2.51 -3.27
N THR A 113 -3.02 3.24 -4.33
CA THR A 113 -4.40 3.44 -4.81
C THR A 113 -4.76 2.34 -5.81
N GLU A 114 -6.03 2.25 -6.19
CA GLU A 114 -6.45 1.31 -7.24
C GLU A 114 -5.74 1.57 -8.58
N LYS A 115 -5.47 2.84 -8.90
CA LYS A 115 -4.70 3.22 -10.10
C LYS A 115 -3.25 2.75 -9.99
N GLY A 116 -2.58 3.04 -8.87
CA GLY A 116 -1.20 2.61 -8.66
C GLY A 116 -1.06 1.08 -8.60
N PHE A 117 -2.09 0.40 -8.11
CA PHE A 117 -2.13 -1.06 -8.12
C PHE A 117 -2.22 -1.63 -9.54
N ASP A 118 -3.05 -1.05 -10.41
CA ASP A 118 -3.12 -1.45 -11.82
C ASP A 118 -1.77 -1.25 -12.54
N GLU A 119 -1.06 -0.18 -12.23
CA GLU A 119 0.27 0.09 -12.79
C GLU A 119 1.34 -0.84 -12.23
N ALA A 120 1.32 -1.13 -10.92
CA ALA A 120 2.23 -2.09 -10.32
C ALA A 120 2.04 -3.49 -10.91
N LEU A 121 0.79 -3.91 -11.19
CA LEU A 121 0.50 -5.18 -11.85
C LEU A 121 1.05 -5.23 -13.28
N LYS A 122 0.89 -4.13 -14.04
CA LYS A 122 1.49 -4.00 -15.39
C LYS A 122 3.01 -4.09 -15.34
N LEU A 123 3.66 -3.43 -14.39
CA LEU A 123 5.12 -3.46 -14.23
C LEU A 123 5.66 -4.85 -13.85
N CYS A 124 4.86 -5.66 -13.16
CA CYS A 124 5.21 -7.02 -12.75
C CYS A 124 4.72 -8.10 -13.73
N ASN A 125 4.12 -7.72 -14.87
CA ASN A 125 3.51 -8.63 -15.84
C ASN A 125 2.47 -9.59 -15.22
N ILE A 126 1.76 -9.15 -14.18
CA ILE A 126 0.72 -9.95 -13.52
C ILE A 126 -0.61 -9.66 -14.23
N PRO A 127 -1.38 -10.70 -14.64
CA PRO A 127 -2.69 -10.50 -15.25
C PRO A 127 -3.61 -9.70 -14.32
N THR A 128 -4.29 -8.69 -14.88
CA THR A 128 -5.27 -7.87 -14.14
C THR A 128 -6.42 -8.69 -13.57
N ALA A 129 -6.71 -9.87 -14.13
CA ALA A 129 -7.69 -10.81 -13.58
C ALA A 129 -7.32 -11.32 -12.17
N ARG A 130 -6.03 -11.38 -11.81
CA ARG A 130 -5.57 -11.80 -10.48
C ARG A 130 -5.76 -10.71 -9.42
N LYS A 131 -6.03 -9.48 -9.83
CA LYS A 131 -6.22 -8.31 -8.95
C LYS A 131 -7.26 -8.57 -7.85
N GLU A 132 -8.32 -9.31 -8.16
CA GLU A 132 -9.42 -9.60 -7.24
C GLU A 132 -9.05 -10.61 -6.15
N CYS A 133 -8.04 -11.45 -6.42
CA CYS A 133 -7.58 -12.48 -5.49
C CYS A 133 -6.41 -12.02 -4.62
N LEU A 134 -5.72 -10.96 -5.01
CA LEU A 134 -4.58 -10.46 -4.25
C LEU A 134 -5.04 -9.77 -2.95
N PRO A 135 -4.43 -10.10 -1.80
CA PRO A 135 -4.70 -9.48 -0.50
C PRO A 135 -4.11 -8.06 -0.40
N THR A 136 -3.49 -7.55 -1.47
CA THR A 136 -2.89 -6.22 -1.53
C THR A 136 -3.90 -5.15 -1.15
N LYS A 137 -3.54 -4.36 -0.13
CA LYS A 137 -4.38 -3.31 0.43
C LYS A 137 -4.27 -2.07 -0.43
N SER A 138 -5.40 -1.58 -0.91
CA SER A 138 -5.50 -0.28 -1.56
C SER A 138 -6.25 0.71 -0.68
N TYR A 139 -5.97 1.99 -0.87
CA TYR A 139 -6.59 3.08 -0.11
C TYR A 139 -8.12 3.06 -0.21
N GLU A 140 -8.66 2.84 -1.42
CA GLU A 140 -10.09 2.78 -1.67
C GLU A 140 -10.74 1.57 -0.98
N VAL A 141 -10.07 0.41 -1.00
CA VAL A 141 -10.54 -0.80 -0.31
C VAL A 141 -10.52 -0.60 1.20
N GLN A 142 -9.45 -0.02 1.76
CA GLN A 142 -9.33 0.27 3.18
C GLN A 142 -10.40 1.24 3.69
N LYS A 143 -10.80 2.21 2.88
CA LYS A 143 -11.92 3.10 3.21
C LYS A 143 -13.21 2.31 3.40
N ILE A 144 -13.54 1.39 2.49
CA ILE A 144 -14.72 0.54 2.59
C ILE A 144 -14.61 -0.42 3.78
N VAL A 145 -13.43 -1.01 4.03
CA VAL A 145 -13.20 -1.87 5.21
C VAL A 145 -13.47 -1.12 6.51
N LYS A 146 -12.97 0.11 6.63
CA LYS A 146 -13.22 0.97 7.79
C LYS A 146 -14.72 1.23 7.96
N ASP A 147 -15.41 1.59 6.88
CA ASP A 147 -16.86 1.81 6.90
C ASP A 147 -17.63 0.55 7.32
N LEU A 148 -17.20 -0.65 6.87
CA LEU A 148 -17.80 -1.93 7.26
C LEU A 148 -17.63 -2.21 8.76
N ILE A 149 -16.46 -1.92 9.33
CA ILE A 149 -16.16 -2.15 10.75
C ILE A 149 -16.85 -1.12 11.65
N GLU A 150 -16.87 0.15 11.25
CA GLU A 150 -17.44 1.25 12.04
C GLU A 150 -18.96 1.37 11.88
N SER A 151 -19.55 0.79 10.83
CA SER A 151 -20.99 0.81 10.62
C SER A 151 -21.73 0.18 11.80
N ARG A 152 -22.71 0.92 12.34
CA ARG A 152 -23.58 0.40 13.40
C ARG A 152 -24.40 -0.75 12.83
N LYS A 153 -24.46 -1.86 13.57
CA LYS A 153 -25.38 -2.94 13.24
C LYS A 153 -26.81 -2.41 13.34
N PRO A 154 -27.66 -2.65 12.33
CA PRO A 154 -29.07 -2.31 12.45
C PRO A 154 -29.68 -3.12 13.60
N GLU A 155 -30.57 -2.50 14.36
CA GLU A 155 -31.30 -3.17 15.45
C GLU A 155 -32.17 -4.32 14.91
N ASN A 156 -32.67 -4.17 13.68
CA ASN A 156 -33.39 -5.20 12.96
C ASN A 156 -32.63 -5.53 11.67
N TYR A 157 -31.83 -6.60 11.72
CA TYR A 157 -31.05 -7.06 10.57
C TYR A 157 -31.93 -7.93 9.67
N ASP A 158 -32.29 -7.42 8.49
CA ASP A 158 -32.86 -8.23 7.41
C ASP A 158 -31.73 -8.68 6.46
N PRO A 159 -31.37 -9.98 6.44
CA PRO A 159 -30.34 -10.49 5.53
C PRO A 159 -30.73 -10.37 4.06
N PHE A 160 -32.02 -10.28 3.75
CA PHE A 160 -32.54 -10.31 2.40
C PHE A 160 -32.82 -8.92 1.83
N ASP A 161 -32.82 -7.88 2.69
CA ASP A 161 -32.86 -6.45 2.36
C ASP A 161 -33.86 -6.17 1.19
N ARG A 162 -35.07 -6.75 1.28
CA ARG A 162 -35.99 -6.94 0.13
C ARG A 162 -36.43 -5.63 -0.54
N ASP A 163 -36.42 -4.53 0.21
CA ASP A 163 -36.85 -3.20 -0.24
C ASP A 163 -35.71 -2.33 -0.79
N LYS A 164 -34.45 -2.81 -0.72
CA LYS A 164 -33.27 -2.00 -0.99
C LYS A 164 -32.86 -2.08 -2.45
N LYS A 165 -33.31 -1.11 -3.24
CA LYS A 165 -32.91 -0.98 -4.65
C LYS A 165 -31.49 -0.39 -4.75
N ILE A 166 -30.49 -1.26 -4.74
CA ILE A 166 -29.08 -0.86 -4.86
C ILE A 166 -28.70 -0.82 -6.34
N VAL A 167 -28.59 0.38 -6.93
CA VAL A 167 -27.92 0.58 -8.22
C VAL A 167 -26.45 0.85 -7.92
N LYS A 168 -25.57 -0.12 -8.18
CA LYS A 168 -24.12 0.04 -8.06
C LYS A 168 -23.47 -0.18 -9.41
N THR A 169 -22.38 0.55 -9.65
CA THR A 169 -21.53 0.30 -10.82
C THR A 169 -20.72 -0.98 -10.62
N ALA A 170 -20.35 -1.66 -11.70
CA ALA A 170 -19.52 -2.88 -11.64
C ALA A 170 -18.20 -2.66 -10.87
N ARG A 171 -17.60 -1.47 -11.00
CA ARG A 171 -16.39 -1.08 -10.29
C ARG A 171 -16.60 -1.01 -8.77
N GLU A 172 -17.70 -0.44 -8.31
CA GLU A 172 -18.03 -0.37 -6.89
C GLU A 172 -18.31 -1.76 -6.29
N VAL A 173 -18.94 -2.64 -7.07
CA VAL A 173 -19.16 -4.04 -6.66
C VAL A 173 -17.81 -4.76 -6.48
N ALA A 174 -16.89 -4.64 -7.43
CA ALA A 174 -15.57 -5.25 -7.35
C ALA A 174 -14.76 -4.76 -6.13
N LEU A 175 -14.74 -3.44 -5.88
CA LEU A 175 -14.07 -2.86 -4.72
C LEU A 175 -14.67 -3.32 -3.40
N ARG A 176 -16.01 -3.38 -3.32
CA ARG A 176 -16.70 -3.86 -2.13
C ARG A 176 -16.44 -5.34 -1.86
N ASN A 177 -16.41 -6.18 -2.90
CA ASN A 177 -16.11 -7.60 -2.74
C ASN A 177 -14.69 -7.81 -2.21
N ARG A 178 -13.70 -7.09 -2.74
CA ARG A 178 -12.33 -7.10 -2.22
C ARG A 178 -12.26 -6.61 -0.77
N ALA A 179 -12.92 -5.50 -0.46
CA ALA A 179 -12.98 -4.96 0.90
C ALA A 179 -13.62 -5.95 1.89
N PHE A 180 -14.73 -6.57 1.51
CA PHE A 180 -15.39 -7.56 2.35
C PHE A 180 -14.49 -8.78 2.60
N ARG A 181 -13.91 -9.35 1.54
CA ARG A 181 -12.95 -10.46 1.65
C ARG A 181 -11.79 -10.10 2.57
N GLN A 182 -11.23 -8.90 2.41
CA GLN A 182 -10.14 -8.44 3.27
C GLN A 182 -10.57 -8.31 4.74
N ALA A 183 -11.72 -7.67 5.01
CA ALA A 183 -12.24 -7.52 6.36
C ALA A 183 -12.45 -8.88 7.04
N VAL A 184 -12.97 -9.86 6.29
CA VAL A 184 -13.15 -11.24 6.76
C VAL A 184 -11.82 -11.91 7.06
N ILE A 185 -10.86 -11.88 6.13
CA ILE A 185 -9.54 -12.50 6.32
C ILE A 185 -8.82 -11.89 7.54
N GLU A 186 -8.88 -10.57 7.70
CA GLU A 186 -8.29 -9.86 8.83
C GLU A 186 -8.97 -10.20 10.16
N ALA A 187 -10.30 -10.31 10.19
CA ALA A 187 -11.05 -10.71 11.39
C ALA A 187 -10.63 -12.11 11.89
N TYR A 188 -10.25 -13.00 10.97
CA TYR A 188 -9.75 -14.34 11.29
C TYR A 188 -8.23 -14.42 11.40
N THR A 189 -7.52 -13.30 11.38
CA THR A 189 -6.05 -13.23 11.50
C THR A 189 -5.29 -14.07 10.46
N TYR A 190 -5.88 -14.23 9.27
CA TYR A 190 -5.36 -15.08 8.19
C TYR A 190 -5.28 -16.57 8.59
N ARG A 191 -6.19 -17.04 9.44
CA ARG A 191 -6.27 -18.44 9.88
C ARG A 191 -7.56 -19.08 9.37
N CYS A 192 -7.51 -20.38 9.10
CA CYS A 192 -8.70 -21.19 8.89
C CYS A 192 -9.59 -21.13 10.13
N SER A 193 -10.89 -20.87 9.95
CA SER A 193 -11.88 -20.86 11.02
C SER A 193 -12.11 -22.24 11.65
N VAL A 194 -11.80 -23.32 10.93
CA VAL A 194 -12.02 -24.71 11.38
C VAL A 194 -10.77 -25.29 12.04
N CYS A 195 -9.62 -25.23 11.37
CA CYS A 195 -8.39 -25.90 11.83
C CYS A 195 -7.28 -24.95 12.29
N GLY A 196 -7.46 -23.63 12.17
CA GLY A 196 -6.46 -22.64 12.58
C GLY A 196 -5.21 -22.53 11.69
N LEU A 197 -5.13 -23.32 10.60
CA LEU A 197 -4.02 -23.31 9.66
C LEU A 197 -3.84 -21.92 9.03
N LYS A 198 -2.58 -21.52 8.87
CA LYS A 198 -2.18 -20.26 8.22
C LYS A 198 -1.05 -20.55 7.25
N LEU A 199 -1.31 -20.38 5.96
CA LEU A 199 -0.36 -20.72 4.89
C LEU A 199 -0.24 -19.55 3.91
N LYS A 200 0.98 -19.00 3.81
CA LYS A 200 1.33 -17.98 2.83
C LYS A 200 1.93 -18.69 1.62
N SER A 201 1.58 -18.24 0.42
CA SER A 201 2.15 -18.78 -0.81
C SER A 201 3.67 -18.57 -0.84
N PRO A 202 4.44 -19.42 -1.55
CA PRO A 202 5.90 -19.31 -1.63
C PRO A 202 6.38 -17.98 -2.23
N ASP A 203 5.59 -17.36 -3.10
CA ASP A 203 5.85 -16.04 -3.68
C ASP A 203 5.48 -14.88 -2.73
N SER A 204 4.95 -15.19 -1.55
CA SER A 204 4.49 -14.24 -0.52
C SER A 204 3.39 -13.28 -0.99
N LEU A 205 2.76 -13.54 -2.14
CA LEU A 205 1.73 -12.66 -2.72
C LEU A 205 0.33 -12.98 -2.22
N LEU A 206 0.07 -14.21 -1.79
CA LEU A 206 -1.27 -14.71 -1.48
C LEU A 206 -1.27 -15.50 -0.17
N TRP A 207 -2.46 -15.60 0.44
CA TRP A 207 -2.72 -16.57 1.49
C TRP A 207 -3.48 -17.74 0.84
N GLU A 208 -2.95 -18.95 0.95
CA GLU A 208 -3.59 -20.13 0.35
C GLU A 208 -4.80 -20.58 1.18
N VAL A 209 -4.80 -20.21 2.46
CA VAL A 209 -5.88 -20.49 3.39
C VAL A 209 -6.58 -19.18 3.72
N GLU A 210 -7.76 -19.00 3.15
CA GLU A 210 -8.61 -17.84 3.41
C GLU A 210 -9.89 -18.24 4.14
N ALA A 211 -10.34 -17.38 5.05
CA ALA A 211 -11.63 -17.56 5.70
C ALA A 211 -12.75 -17.30 4.68
N ALA A 212 -13.45 -18.33 4.24
CA ALA A 212 -14.68 -18.19 3.47
C ALA A 212 -15.85 -17.90 4.43
N HIS A 213 -16.61 -16.83 4.17
CA HIS A 213 -17.92 -16.62 4.80
C HIS A 213 -19.01 -16.90 3.78
N ILE A 214 -19.93 -17.79 4.14
CA ILE A 214 -21.19 -17.95 3.41
C ILE A 214 -22.13 -16.90 3.97
N VAL A 215 -22.29 -15.80 3.23
CA VAL A 215 -23.43 -14.89 3.45
C VAL A 215 -24.53 -15.38 2.52
N PRO A 216 -25.67 -15.89 3.03
CA PRO A 216 -26.78 -16.26 2.18
C PRO A 216 -27.28 -15.01 1.45
N HIS A 217 -26.93 -14.90 0.18
CA HIS A 217 -27.39 -13.83 -0.69
C HIS A 217 -28.62 -14.38 -1.42
N TYR A 218 -29.79 -13.98 -0.93
CA TYR A 218 -31.13 -14.38 -1.41
C TYR A 218 -31.67 -15.73 -0.92
N PHE A 219 -32.96 -15.67 -0.58
CA PHE A 219 -33.83 -16.83 -0.49
C PHE A 219 -34.12 -17.25 -1.94
N PHE A 220 -33.67 -18.43 -2.36
CA PHE A 220 -34.26 -19.08 -3.53
C PHE A 220 -35.66 -19.56 -3.10
N GLY A 221 -36.67 -18.77 -3.44
CA GLY A 221 -38.08 -19.09 -3.26
C GLY A 221 -38.90 -18.47 -4.37
#